data_AF-A0A673YXL7-F1
#
_entry.id   AF-A0A673YXL7-F1
#
_cell.length_a   1.000
_cell.length_b   1.000
_cell.length_c   1.000
_cell.angle_alpha   90.00
_cell.angle_beta   90.00
_cell.angle_gamma   90.00
#
_symmetry.space_group_name_H-M   'P 1'
#
loop_
_entity.id
_entity.type
_entity.pdbx_description
1 polymer ?
#
loop_
_entity_poly.entity_id
_entity_poly.type
_entity_poly.pdbx_seq_one_letter_code
_entity_poly.pdbx_strand_id
1 'polypeptide(L)'
;VLCSLIGQSYELRQPQGIAGKIALLYQTLIKPFRPDVPETLNTQSHQNRTKTLSHPFSRDKLHLFEIKSQDILFDYAVRSRIVKEILTRTACTQTCQATGISSLLATGVYNSAFPPHDGSFTRKGGRDQRNDRQLLYEEWANYGVMFKYQPLDLIRKYFGEAIGLYFAWMGVYTRMLVPPSLLGLIVFLYGVLTVNTNVPSQEMCDDSLNFTMCPLCDAVCDYWKLSSVCSLTRASYLFDNGATTLFAIFMSLWGIYVYIYIYIITFLPIPIPY
;
A
#
# COMPACT_ATOMS: atom_id res chain seq x y z
N VAL A 1 1.62 22.16 17.19
CA VAL A 1 0.50 22.28 16.22
C VAL A 1 -0.21 20.94 16.19
N LEU A 2 -1.36 20.79 16.87
CA LEU A 2 -1.99 19.47 17.04
C LEU A 2 -2.94 19.08 15.89
N CYS A 3 -3.53 20.06 15.20
CA CYS A 3 -4.46 19.83 14.09
C CYS A 3 -4.24 20.88 13.01
N SER A 4 -4.17 20.45 11.75
CA SER A 4 -4.33 21.31 10.57
C SER A 4 -5.73 21.06 10.03
N LEU A 5 -6.48 22.12 9.72
CA LEU A 5 -7.80 21.99 9.09
C LEU A 5 -7.75 22.55 7.68
N ILE A 6 -8.70 22.05 6.88
CA ILE A 6 -8.96 22.54 5.53
C ILE A 6 -9.55 23.95 5.67
N GLY A 7 -8.84 24.92 5.11
CA GLY A 7 -9.27 26.31 4.96
C GLY A 7 -10.07 26.50 3.68
N GLN A 8 -9.71 27.51 2.89
CA GLN A 8 -10.44 27.89 1.69
C GLN A 8 -10.18 26.93 0.52
N SER A 9 -11.24 26.57 -0.21
CA SER A 9 -11.18 25.78 -1.44
C SER A 9 -11.26 26.69 -2.68
N TYR A 10 -10.52 26.37 -3.73
CA TYR A 10 -10.52 27.10 -5.01
C TYR A 10 -10.77 26.15 -6.17
N GLU A 11 -11.68 26.53 -7.08
CA GLU A 11 -11.97 25.72 -8.25
C GLU A 11 -10.84 25.78 -9.30
N LEU A 12 -10.39 24.62 -9.77
CA LEU A 12 -9.43 24.46 -10.85
C LEU A 12 -10.15 24.57 -12.20
N ARG A 13 -9.57 25.35 -13.11
CA ARG A 13 -10.04 25.45 -14.49
C ARG A 13 -9.88 24.11 -15.21
N GLN A 14 -10.93 23.65 -15.88
CA GLN A 14 -10.92 22.36 -16.57
C GLN A 14 -9.81 22.30 -17.65
N PRO A 15 -9.09 21.17 -17.76
CA PRO A 15 -8.12 20.97 -18.83
C PRO A 15 -8.86 20.91 -20.18
N GLN A 16 -8.61 21.90 -21.04
CA GLN A 16 -9.20 21.95 -22.38
C GLN A 16 -8.36 21.17 -23.41
N GLY A 17 -9.00 20.64 -24.44
CA GLY A 17 -8.33 19.98 -25.57
C GLY A 17 -8.06 18.48 -25.39
N ILE A 18 -6.93 18.00 -25.93
CA ILE A 18 -6.56 16.57 -25.99
C ILE A 18 -6.34 15.98 -24.59
N ALA A 19 -5.71 16.75 -23.70
CA ALA A 19 -5.49 16.34 -22.32
C ALA A 19 -6.80 16.07 -21.56
N GLY A 20 -7.85 16.88 -21.81
CA GLY A 20 -9.17 16.66 -21.24
C GLY A 20 -9.84 15.38 -21.74
N LYS A 21 -9.69 15.05 -23.04
CA LYS A 21 -10.22 13.80 -23.61
C LYS A 21 -9.51 12.56 -23.06
N ILE A 22 -8.18 12.62 -22.89
CA ILE A 22 -7.39 11.54 -22.27
C ILE A 22 -7.81 11.33 -20.82
N ALA A 23 -7.98 12.42 -20.05
CA ALA A 23 -8.44 12.34 -18.67
C ALA A 23 -9.84 11.71 -18.56
N LEU A 24 -10.76 12.07 -19.46
CA LEU A 24 -12.12 11.50 -19.49
C LEU A 24 -12.10 10.00 -19.84
N LEU A 25 -11.30 9.62 -20.84
CA LEU A 25 -11.13 8.21 -21.21
C LEU A 25 -10.57 7.40 -20.03
N TYR A 26 -9.55 7.93 -19.37
CA TYR A 26 -8.98 7.34 -18.17
C TYR A 26 -10.02 7.20 -17.05
N GLN A 27 -10.81 8.25 -16.78
CA GLN A 27 -11.89 8.20 -15.77
C GLN A 27 -12.93 7.13 -16.09
N THR A 28 -13.24 6.91 -17.37
CA THR A 28 -14.19 5.90 -17.82
C THR A 28 -13.63 4.49 -17.61
N LEU A 29 -12.34 4.27 -17.89
CA LEU A 29 -11.66 2.97 -17.72
C LEU A 29 -11.51 2.57 -16.25
N ILE A 30 -11.26 3.53 -15.34
CA ILE A 30 -11.06 3.24 -13.90
C ILE A 30 -12.38 3.13 -13.12
N LYS A 31 -13.50 3.57 -13.69
CA LYS A 31 -14.82 3.59 -13.04
C LYS A 31 -15.21 2.27 -12.37
N PRO A 32 -15.08 1.07 -13.01
CA PRO A 32 -15.44 -0.19 -12.37
C PRO A 32 -14.54 -0.57 -11.18
N PHE A 33 -13.32 -0.02 -11.11
CA PHE A 33 -12.36 -0.30 -10.05
C PHE A 33 -12.43 0.72 -8.91
N ARG A 34 -13.27 1.76 -8.99
CA ARG A 34 -13.42 2.71 -7.87
C ARG A 34 -14.22 2.09 -6.72
N PRO A 35 -13.81 2.33 -5.46
CA PRO A 35 -14.63 2.00 -4.31
C PRO A 35 -15.88 2.90 -4.27
N ASP A 36 -17.00 2.33 -3.83
CA ASP A 36 -18.28 3.04 -3.73
C ASP A 36 -18.37 3.78 -2.38
N VAL A 37 -17.74 4.95 -2.34
CA VAL A 37 -17.64 5.79 -1.13
C VAL A 37 -18.43 7.08 -1.35
N PRO A 38 -19.21 7.55 -0.36
CA PRO A 38 -19.95 8.81 -0.44
C PRO A 38 -19.06 9.98 -0.88
N GLU A 39 -19.61 10.85 -1.74
CA GLU A 39 -18.85 11.92 -2.40
C GLU A 39 -18.18 12.90 -1.41
N THR A 40 -18.77 13.07 -0.22
CA THR A 40 -18.23 13.89 0.88
C THR A 40 -16.94 13.34 1.49
N LEU A 41 -16.68 12.04 1.35
CA LEU A 41 -15.48 11.34 1.82
C LEU A 41 -14.50 11.04 0.68
N ASN A 42 -14.91 11.36 -0.54
CA ASN A 42 -14.17 11.05 -1.75
C ASN A 42 -13.39 12.27 -2.22
N THR A 43 -12.22 12.50 -1.63
CA THR A 43 -11.35 13.63 -2.04
C THR A 43 -10.87 13.49 -3.48
N GLN A 44 -10.95 12.31 -4.11
CA GLN A 44 -10.57 12.14 -5.52
C GLN A 44 -11.57 12.73 -6.53
N SER A 45 -12.87 12.85 -6.20
CA SER A 45 -13.82 13.59 -7.06
C SER A 45 -13.66 15.10 -6.85
N HIS A 46 -13.47 15.53 -5.61
CA HIS A 46 -13.26 16.93 -5.24
C HIS A 46 -11.88 17.48 -5.66
N GLN A 47 -10.79 16.73 -5.60
CA GLN A 47 -9.45 17.19 -6.00
C GLN A 47 -9.33 17.51 -7.49
N ASN A 48 -10.16 16.89 -8.33
CA ASN A 48 -10.17 17.18 -9.76
C ASN A 48 -10.80 18.54 -10.10
N ARG A 49 -11.54 19.14 -9.15
CA ARG A 49 -12.21 20.43 -9.35
C ARG A 49 -11.84 21.49 -8.33
N THR A 50 -11.38 21.14 -7.14
CA THR A 50 -11.07 22.08 -6.07
C THR A 50 -9.75 21.73 -5.39
N LYS A 51 -8.85 22.69 -5.25
CA LYS A 51 -7.70 22.57 -4.35
C LYS A 51 -8.01 23.30 -3.05
N THR A 52 -7.47 22.76 -1.96
CA THR A 52 -7.74 23.25 -0.61
C THR A 52 -6.48 23.84 0.02
N LEU A 53 -6.58 25.00 0.63
CA LEU A 53 -5.51 25.57 1.45
C LEU A 53 -5.60 25.00 2.87
N SER A 54 -4.53 24.42 3.41
CA SER A 54 -4.51 23.94 4.80
C SER A 54 -3.86 24.96 5.73
N HIS A 55 -4.46 25.21 6.89
CA HIS A 55 -3.90 26.11 7.91
C HIS A 55 -3.94 25.43 9.30
N PRO A 56 -2.93 25.64 10.18
CA PRO A 56 -2.98 25.15 11.54
C PRO A 56 -4.22 25.67 12.25
N PHE A 57 -4.97 24.78 12.91
CA PHE A 57 -6.18 25.16 13.62
C PHE A 57 -5.85 26.16 14.73
N SER A 58 -6.52 27.30 14.70
CA SER A 58 -6.50 28.29 15.78
C SER A 58 -7.93 28.73 16.08
N ARG A 59 -8.27 28.77 17.37
CA ARG A 59 -9.56 29.25 17.86
C ARG A 59 -9.80 30.73 17.52
N ASP A 60 -8.73 31.50 17.40
CA ASP A 60 -8.81 32.94 17.10
C ASP A 60 -9.05 33.21 15.60
N LYS A 61 -8.84 32.21 14.74
CA LYS A 61 -8.93 32.33 13.27
C LYS A 61 -10.00 31.40 12.67
N LEU A 62 -11.13 31.23 13.35
CA LEU A 62 -12.21 30.34 12.90
C LEU A 62 -12.77 30.70 11.52
N HIS A 63 -12.79 31.99 11.17
CA HIS A 63 -13.28 32.49 9.87
C HIS A 63 -12.46 32.02 8.66
N LEU A 64 -11.25 31.49 8.86
CA LEU A 64 -10.41 30.95 7.78
C LEU A 64 -10.79 29.50 7.39
N PHE A 65 -11.66 28.85 8.17
CA PHE A 65 -12.03 27.46 7.99
C PHE A 65 -13.49 27.33 7.53
N GLU A 66 -13.73 26.40 6.62
CA GLU A 66 -15.08 26.11 6.14
C GLU A 66 -15.81 25.18 7.14
N ILE A 67 -16.36 25.77 8.21
CA ILE A 67 -17.04 25.04 9.28
C ILE A 67 -18.54 24.92 8.97
N LYS A 68 -18.99 23.72 8.58
CA LYS A 68 -20.43 23.44 8.36
C LYS A 68 -21.21 23.26 9.66
N SER A 69 -20.61 22.58 10.64
CA SER A 69 -21.17 22.36 11.98
C SER A 69 -20.05 22.13 13.00
N GLN A 70 -20.26 22.59 14.23
CA GLN A 70 -19.28 22.47 15.33
C GLN A 70 -19.06 21.00 15.72
N ASP A 71 -20.11 20.16 15.61
CA ASP A 71 -20.10 18.77 16.07
C ASP A 71 -19.28 17.83 15.16
N ILE A 72 -19.10 18.22 13.89
CA ILE A 72 -18.36 17.46 12.87
C ILE A 72 -17.01 18.15 12.55
N LEU A 73 -16.61 19.16 13.34
CA LEU A 73 -15.38 19.92 13.10
C LEU A 73 -14.11 19.05 13.15
N PHE A 74 -14.08 18.06 14.06
CA PHE A 74 -12.96 17.15 14.22
C PHE A 74 -13.41 15.71 14.01
N ASP A 75 -12.72 15.00 13.13
CA ASP A 75 -12.88 13.57 12.95
C ASP A 75 -12.61 12.82 14.25
N TYR A 76 -13.25 11.65 14.38
CA TYR A 76 -13.13 10.79 15.56
C TYR A 76 -11.66 10.45 15.90
N ALA A 77 -10.84 10.19 14.89
CA ALA A 77 -9.41 9.94 15.04
C ALA A 77 -8.66 11.15 15.65
N VAL A 78 -8.99 12.37 15.20
CA VAL A 78 -8.40 13.61 15.71
C VAL A 78 -8.83 13.87 17.15
N ARG A 79 -10.12 13.68 17.46
CA ARG A 79 -10.66 13.79 18.83
C ARG A 79 -9.97 12.81 19.78
N SER A 80 -9.85 11.55 19.38
CA SER A 80 -9.14 10.52 20.14
C SER A 80 -7.68 10.88 20.38
N ARG A 81 -7.01 11.47 19.38
CA ARG A 81 -5.62 11.95 19.51
C ARG A 81 -5.50 13.12 20.50
N ILE A 82 -6.42 14.08 20.47
CA ILE A 82 -6.45 15.20 21.43
C ILE A 82 -6.63 14.66 22.85
N VAL A 83 -7.58 13.75 23.07
CA VAL A 83 -7.81 13.12 24.39
C VAL A 83 -6.57 12.36 24.86
N LYS A 84 -5.94 11.57 23.98
CA LYS A 84 -4.68 10.88 24.29
C LYS A 84 -3.59 11.86 24.72
N GLU A 85 -3.43 12.98 24.01
CA GLU A 85 -2.43 13.98 24.35
C GLU A 85 -2.70 14.62 25.72
N ILE A 86 -3.95 14.91 26.04
CA ILE A 86 -4.37 15.39 27.37
C ILE A 86 -4.00 14.36 28.43
N LEU A 87 -4.43 13.11 28.28
CA LEU A 87 -4.17 12.02 29.23
C LEU A 87 -2.67 11.74 29.43
N THR A 88 -1.85 12.01 28.41
CA THR A 88 -0.40 11.83 28.48
C THR A 88 0.28 13.00 29.19
N ARG A 89 -0.24 14.22 29.06
CA ARG A 89 0.34 15.44 29.64
C ARG A 89 -0.16 15.77 31.04
N THR A 90 -1.33 15.27 31.44
CA THR A 90 -1.88 15.49 32.77
C THR A 90 -0.94 14.95 33.84
N ALA A 91 -0.41 15.86 34.67
CA ALA A 91 0.44 15.52 35.80
C ALA A 91 -0.40 15.16 37.03
N CYS A 92 0.10 14.25 37.87
CA CYS A 92 -0.48 14.01 39.18
C CYS A 92 -0.18 15.21 40.10
N THR A 93 -1.22 15.76 40.75
CA THR A 93 -1.10 16.91 41.64
C THR A 93 -0.44 16.57 42.98
N GLN A 94 -0.45 15.30 43.41
CA GLN A 94 0.01 14.90 44.75
C GLN A 94 1.33 14.11 44.75
N THR A 95 1.67 13.41 43.67
CA THR A 95 2.90 12.60 43.58
C THR A 95 3.62 12.86 42.26
N CYS A 96 4.59 13.77 42.27
CA CYS A 96 5.31 14.29 41.10
C CYS A 96 6.18 13.29 40.32
N GLN A 97 6.16 11.99 40.67
CA GLN A 97 7.04 10.99 40.06
C GLN A 97 6.43 10.26 38.85
N ALA A 98 5.11 10.30 38.70
CA ALA A 98 4.40 9.62 37.60
C ALA A 98 3.56 10.65 36.81
N THR A 99 4.00 10.96 35.59
CA THR A 99 3.27 11.84 34.67
C THR A 99 2.59 11.01 33.59
N GLY A 100 1.32 11.32 33.32
CA GLY A 100 0.56 10.76 32.22
C GLY A 100 0.06 9.32 32.42
N ILE A 101 -0.89 8.95 31.55
CA ILE A 101 -1.54 7.64 31.57
C ILE A 101 -0.58 6.46 31.34
N SER A 102 0.51 6.67 30.59
CA SER A 102 1.51 5.62 30.32
C SER A 102 2.18 5.13 31.60
N SER A 103 2.46 6.04 32.55
CA SER A 103 3.04 5.66 33.84
C SER A 103 2.05 4.87 34.68
N LEU A 104 0.76 5.25 34.69
CA LEU A 104 -0.30 4.55 35.42
C LEU A 104 -0.61 3.15 34.87
N LEU A 105 -0.44 2.95 33.56
CA LEU A 105 -0.51 1.63 32.94
C LEU A 105 0.70 0.77 33.34
N ALA A 106 1.91 1.35 33.33
CA ALA A 106 3.14 0.64 33.68
C ALA A 106 3.17 0.21 35.16
N THR A 107 2.57 0.99 36.07
CA THR A 107 2.45 0.65 37.49
C THR A 107 1.29 -0.29 37.81
N GLY A 108 0.45 -0.64 36.82
CA GLY A 108 -0.69 -1.54 37.01
C GLY A 108 -1.89 -0.89 37.71
N VAL A 109 -1.95 0.43 37.82
CA VAL A 109 -3.15 1.14 38.32
C VAL A 109 -4.30 1.05 37.32
N TYR A 110 -3.98 1.10 36.02
CA TYR A 110 -4.91 0.82 34.93
C TYR A 110 -4.50 -0.43 34.16
N ASN A 111 -5.48 -1.21 33.70
CA ASN A 111 -5.23 -2.40 32.88
C ASN A 111 -4.94 -2.08 31.41
N SER A 112 -5.67 -1.10 30.84
CA SER A 112 -5.59 -0.77 29.41
C SER A 112 -6.22 0.59 29.12
N ALA A 113 -5.73 1.28 28.10
CA ALA A 113 -6.33 2.49 27.57
C ALA A 113 -6.36 2.45 26.03
N PHE A 114 -7.56 2.54 25.45
CA PHE A 114 -7.75 2.48 24.00
C PHE A 114 -8.96 3.33 23.57
N PRO A 115 -8.94 3.93 22.37
CA PRO A 115 -10.10 4.60 21.82
C PRO A 115 -11.17 3.57 21.41
N PRO A 116 -12.47 3.80 21.69
CA PRO A 116 -13.52 2.94 21.17
C PRO A 116 -13.66 3.05 19.64
N HIS A 117 -14.38 2.13 19.01
CA HIS A 117 -14.76 2.23 17.59
C HIS A 117 -16.24 2.62 17.47
N ASP A 118 -16.64 3.25 16.37
CA ASP A 118 -18.00 3.76 16.12
C ASP A 118 -19.12 2.70 16.17
N GLY A 119 -18.80 1.41 16.05
CA GLY A 119 -19.78 0.33 16.16
C GLY A 119 -19.30 -1.02 15.63
N SER A 120 -20.26 -1.93 15.44
CA SER A 120 -20.02 -3.26 14.87
C SER A 120 -19.74 -3.19 13.36
N PHE A 121 -18.83 -4.04 12.88
CA PHE A 121 -18.56 -4.22 11.45
C PHE A 121 -19.65 -5.04 10.73
N THR A 122 -20.51 -5.74 11.47
CA THR A 122 -21.61 -6.52 10.90
C THR A 122 -22.73 -5.61 10.42
N ARG A 123 -23.24 -5.86 9.21
CA ARG A 123 -24.28 -5.04 8.59
C ARG A 123 -25.61 -5.21 9.35
N LYS A 124 -26.06 -4.15 10.01
CA LYS A 124 -27.41 -4.04 10.59
C LYS A 124 -28.00 -2.72 10.12
N GLY A 125 -28.96 -2.76 9.19
CA GLY A 125 -29.64 -1.57 8.65
C GLY A 125 -29.58 -1.39 7.13
N GLY A 126 -30.21 -0.32 6.64
CA GLY A 126 -30.18 0.10 5.22
C GLY A 126 -28.90 0.84 4.83
N ARG A 127 -28.71 1.10 3.52
CA ARG A 127 -27.47 1.69 2.96
C ARG A 127 -27.11 3.09 3.51
N ASP A 128 -28.11 3.88 3.88
CA ASP A 128 -27.91 5.30 4.28
C ASP A 128 -27.51 5.49 5.75
N GLN A 129 -27.44 4.42 6.55
CA GLN A 129 -27.07 4.48 7.98
C GLN A 129 -25.79 3.69 8.28
N ARG A 130 -24.86 3.61 7.31
CA ARG A 130 -23.61 2.89 7.47
C ARG A 130 -22.63 3.67 8.33
N ASN A 131 -22.02 2.98 9.30
CA ASN A 131 -20.88 3.50 10.05
C ASN A 131 -19.61 3.44 9.20
N ASP A 132 -18.65 4.35 9.43
CA ASP A 132 -17.35 4.39 8.71
C ASP A 132 -16.63 3.02 8.76
N ARG A 133 -16.72 2.31 9.89
CA ARG A 133 -16.17 0.94 10.05
C ARG A 133 -16.82 -0.09 9.12
N GLN A 134 -18.13 -0.02 8.94
CA GLN A 134 -18.86 -0.95 8.07
C GLN A 134 -18.53 -0.67 6.60
N LEU A 135 -18.44 0.60 6.22
CA LEU A 135 -18.05 1.01 4.88
C LEU A 135 -16.63 0.55 4.53
N LEU A 136 -15.67 0.70 5.46
CA LEU A 136 -14.31 0.17 5.29
C LEU A 136 -14.26 -1.34 5.12
N TYR A 137 -15.13 -2.08 5.82
CA TYR A 137 -15.20 -3.52 5.66
C TYR A 137 -15.77 -3.93 4.29
N GLU A 138 -16.84 -3.29 3.85
CA GLU A 138 -17.51 -3.60 2.58
C GLU A 138 -16.68 -3.21 1.37
N GLU A 139 -15.98 -2.07 1.38
CA GLU A 139 -15.28 -1.53 0.20
C GLU A 139 -13.77 -1.77 0.19
N TRP A 140 -13.18 -2.29 1.27
CA TRP A 140 -11.73 -2.49 1.35
C TRP A 140 -11.31 -3.79 2.05
N ALA A 141 -11.75 -4.05 3.28
CA ALA A 141 -11.29 -5.20 4.07
C ALA A 141 -12.05 -6.51 3.79
N ASN A 142 -12.40 -6.76 2.52
CA ASN A 142 -13.09 -7.95 2.06
C ASN A 142 -12.40 -8.54 0.82
N TYR A 143 -12.15 -9.86 0.82
CA TYR A 143 -11.53 -10.57 -0.30
C TYR A 143 -12.30 -10.43 -1.61
N GLY A 144 -13.64 -10.26 -1.55
CA GLY A 144 -14.47 -10.01 -2.74
C GLY A 144 -14.19 -8.68 -3.45
N VAL A 145 -13.41 -7.78 -2.83
CA VAL A 145 -13.18 -6.40 -3.29
C VAL A 145 -11.69 -6.14 -3.56
N MET A 146 -10.85 -7.17 -3.58
CA MET A 146 -9.40 -7.07 -3.74
C MET A 146 -8.94 -6.31 -5.01
N PHE A 147 -9.71 -6.37 -6.09
CA PHE A 147 -9.36 -5.74 -7.36
C PHE A 147 -9.77 -4.25 -7.45
N LYS A 148 -10.50 -3.71 -6.47
CA LYS A 148 -10.81 -2.28 -6.42
C LYS A 148 -9.63 -1.47 -5.90
N TYR A 149 -9.61 -0.18 -6.22
CA TYR A 149 -8.66 0.76 -5.64
C TYR A 149 -8.91 0.95 -4.14
N GLN A 150 -7.82 1.09 -3.37
CA GLN A 150 -7.89 1.32 -1.93
C GLN A 150 -8.45 2.73 -1.63
N PRO A 151 -9.47 2.87 -0.77
CA PRO A 151 -10.03 4.16 -0.36
C PRO A 151 -9.14 4.81 0.71
N LEU A 152 -7.97 5.32 0.32
CA LEU A 152 -6.94 5.84 1.22
C LEU A 152 -7.43 6.99 2.12
N ASP A 153 -8.31 7.84 1.61
CA ASP A 153 -8.86 8.96 2.39
C ASP A 153 -9.77 8.49 3.53
N LEU A 154 -10.56 7.43 3.29
CA LEU A 154 -11.41 6.84 4.31
C LEU A 154 -10.59 6.12 5.37
N ILE A 155 -9.53 5.42 4.95
CA ILE A 155 -8.56 4.77 5.86
C ILE A 155 -7.85 5.83 6.71
N ARG A 156 -7.39 6.93 6.09
CA ARG A 156 -6.74 8.07 6.75
C ARG A 156 -7.67 8.75 7.76
N LYS A 157 -8.94 8.96 7.39
CA LYS A 157 -9.95 9.54 8.28
C LYS A 157 -10.21 8.67 9.51
N TYR A 158 -10.33 7.35 9.32
CA TYR A 158 -10.70 6.42 10.37
C TYR A 158 -9.53 6.02 11.29
N PHE A 159 -8.38 5.67 10.71
CA PHE A 159 -7.20 5.18 11.44
C PHE A 159 -6.13 6.24 11.68
N GLY A 160 -6.21 7.38 10.98
CA GLY A 160 -5.22 8.45 11.03
C GLY A 160 -4.14 8.33 9.95
N GLU A 161 -3.29 9.36 9.92
CA GLU A 161 -2.27 9.55 8.88
C GLU A 161 -1.23 8.42 8.81
N ALA A 162 -0.76 7.91 9.96
CA ALA A 162 0.30 6.90 9.97
C ALA A 162 -0.14 5.59 9.30
N ILE A 163 -1.35 5.12 9.60
CA ILE A 163 -1.91 3.90 9.01
C ILE A 163 -2.35 4.16 7.57
N GLY A 164 -2.92 5.34 7.28
CA GLY A 164 -3.24 5.76 5.92
C GLY A 164 -2.03 5.76 5.00
N LEU A 165 -0.89 6.32 5.46
CA LEU A 165 0.36 6.35 4.71
C LEU A 165 0.93 4.94 4.50
N TYR A 166 0.86 4.07 5.50
CA TYR A 166 1.28 2.67 5.35
C TYR A 166 0.53 1.96 4.22
N PHE A 167 -0.80 2.06 4.18
CA PHE A 167 -1.58 1.44 3.11
C PHE A 167 -1.41 2.13 1.75
N ALA A 168 -1.23 3.45 1.74
CA ALA A 168 -0.89 4.19 0.52
C ALA A 168 0.43 3.67 -0.09
N TRP A 169 1.46 3.51 0.75
CA TRP A 169 2.75 2.96 0.36
C TRP A 169 2.63 1.53 -0.16
N MET A 170 1.98 0.64 0.59
CA MET A 170 1.74 -0.74 0.18
C MET A 170 1.02 -0.82 -1.17
N GLY A 171 0.04 0.06 -1.40
CA GLY A 171 -0.66 0.18 -2.68
C GLY A 171 0.25 0.60 -3.84
N VAL A 172 1.11 1.61 -3.63
CA VAL A 172 2.09 2.04 -4.65
C VAL A 172 3.08 0.91 -4.96
N TYR A 173 3.65 0.27 -3.94
CA TYR A 173 4.61 -0.81 -4.09
C TYR A 173 4.01 -1.99 -4.86
N THR A 174 2.79 -2.42 -4.52
CA THR A 174 2.10 -3.51 -5.20
C THR A 174 1.84 -3.20 -6.67
N ARG A 175 1.46 -1.95 -7.01
CA ARG A 175 1.29 -1.53 -8.41
C ARG A 175 2.60 -1.51 -9.18
N MET A 176 3.70 -1.10 -8.53
CA MET A 176 5.03 -1.10 -9.14
C MET A 176 5.59 -2.50 -9.40
N LEU A 177 5.09 -3.52 -8.69
CA LEU A 177 5.43 -4.93 -8.92
C LEU A 177 4.69 -5.58 -10.09
N VAL A 178 3.65 -4.93 -10.64
CA VAL A 178 2.90 -5.47 -11.79
C VAL A 178 3.78 -5.65 -13.03
N PRO A 179 4.60 -4.69 -13.49
CA PRO A 179 5.48 -4.90 -14.65
C PRO A 179 6.54 -5.98 -14.44
N PRO A 180 7.28 -6.02 -13.30
CA PRO A 180 8.20 -7.12 -13.00
C PRO A 180 7.55 -8.50 -12.98
N SER A 181 6.36 -8.63 -12.37
CA SER A 181 5.67 -9.92 -12.31
C SER A 181 5.20 -10.39 -13.68
N LEU A 182 4.70 -9.48 -14.53
CA LEU A 182 4.32 -9.81 -15.91
C LEU A 182 5.53 -10.26 -16.73
N LEU A 183 6.65 -9.52 -16.67
CA LEU A 183 7.87 -9.88 -17.39
C LEU A 183 8.46 -11.19 -16.86
N GLY A 184 8.49 -11.38 -15.55
CA GLY A 184 8.95 -12.62 -14.92
C GLY A 184 8.13 -13.84 -15.35
N LEU A 185 6.80 -13.70 -15.46
CA LEU A 185 5.94 -14.76 -15.99
C LEU A 185 6.25 -15.09 -17.45
N ILE A 186 6.48 -14.07 -18.30
CA ILE A 186 6.84 -14.27 -19.71
C ILE A 186 8.17 -15.02 -19.83
N VAL A 187 9.18 -14.63 -19.04
CA VAL A 187 10.50 -15.26 -19.04
C VAL A 187 10.42 -16.70 -18.51
N PHE A 188 9.62 -16.94 -17.48
CA PHE A 188 9.37 -18.29 -16.97
C PHE A 188 8.69 -19.18 -18.03
N LEU A 189 7.64 -18.68 -18.69
CA LEU A 189 6.97 -19.40 -19.78
C LEU A 189 7.92 -19.68 -20.95
N TYR A 190 8.80 -18.73 -21.29
CA TYR A 190 9.85 -18.95 -22.28
C TYR A 190 10.75 -20.13 -21.90
N GLY A 191 11.23 -20.19 -20.65
CA GLY A 191 12.04 -21.30 -20.15
C GLY A 191 11.31 -22.66 -20.21
N VAL A 192 10.02 -22.70 -19.87
CA VAL A 192 9.20 -23.92 -20.00
C VAL A 192 9.08 -24.38 -21.46
N LEU A 193 8.92 -23.44 -22.40
CA LEU A 193 8.78 -23.78 -23.82
C LEU A 193 10.10 -24.26 -24.45
N THR A 194 11.26 -23.75 -23.99
CA THR A 194 12.57 -24.06 -24.59
C THR A 194 13.37 -25.15 -23.87
N VAL A 195 12.93 -25.62 -22.70
CA VAL A 195 13.64 -26.65 -21.90
C VAL A 195 13.90 -27.94 -22.66
N ASN A 196 12.96 -28.37 -23.51
CA ASN A 196 13.09 -29.61 -24.27
C ASN A 196 13.90 -29.43 -25.58
N THR A 197 14.28 -28.21 -25.94
CA THR A 197 15.04 -27.90 -27.17
C THR A 197 16.48 -27.48 -26.90
N ASN A 198 16.85 -27.31 -25.63
CA ASN A 198 18.22 -26.97 -25.25
C ASN A 198 19.14 -28.19 -25.37
N VAL A 199 20.23 -28.05 -26.13
CA VAL A 199 21.21 -29.13 -26.40
C VAL A 199 21.80 -29.71 -25.10
N PRO A 200 22.38 -28.92 -24.16
CA PRO A 200 22.81 -29.42 -22.86
C PRO A 200 21.74 -30.20 -22.08
N SER A 201 20.49 -29.73 -22.07
CA SER A 201 19.40 -30.41 -21.35
C SER A 201 18.99 -31.71 -22.04
N GLN A 202 19.08 -31.79 -23.36
CA GLN A 202 18.84 -33.02 -24.12
C GLN A 202 19.96 -34.04 -23.88
N GLU A 203 21.23 -33.63 -23.98
CA GLU A 203 22.38 -34.52 -23.78
C GLU A 203 22.44 -35.09 -22.36
N MET A 204 22.13 -34.28 -21.35
CA MET A 204 22.08 -34.74 -19.96
C MET A 204 20.87 -35.63 -19.66
N CYS A 205 19.83 -35.60 -20.49
CA CYS A 205 18.63 -36.42 -20.33
C CYS A 205 18.59 -37.63 -21.27
N ASP A 206 19.62 -37.83 -22.10
CA ASP A 206 19.69 -38.93 -23.06
C ASP A 206 20.30 -40.17 -22.40
N ASP A 207 19.45 -41.19 -22.18
CA ASP A 207 19.87 -42.48 -21.61
C ASP A 207 20.77 -43.29 -22.57
N SER A 208 20.78 -42.98 -23.87
CA SER A 208 21.56 -43.73 -24.87
C SER A 208 23.06 -43.45 -24.77
N LEU A 209 23.44 -42.28 -24.27
CA LEU A 209 24.83 -41.82 -24.20
C LEU A 209 25.65 -42.50 -23.07
N ASN A 210 25.02 -43.25 -22.16
CA ASN A 210 25.65 -44.08 -21.12
C ASN A 210 26.84 -43.42 -20.35
N PHE A 211 26.79 -42.10 -20.14
CA PHE A 211 27.83 -41.39 -19.41
C PHE A 211 27.79 -41.73 -17.91
N THR A 212 28.87 -42.32 -17.42
CA THR A 212 29.06 -42.69 -16.01
C THR A 212 29.92 -41.65 -15.33
N MET A 213 29.41 -41.04 -14.26
CA MET A 213 30.09 -40.01 -13.48
C MET A 213 30.79 -40.62 -12.27
N CYS A 214 31.87 -39.97 -11.84
CA CYS A 214 32.62 -40.35 -10.65
C CYS A 214 31.77 -40.18 -9.37
N PRO A 215 32.00 -41.02 -8.34
CA PRO A 215 31.37 -40.84 -7.04
C PRO A 215 31.74 -39.49 -6.42
N LEU A 216 30.79 -38.88 -5.69
CA LEU A 216 30.99 -37.60 -5.01
C LEU A 216 31.69 -37.74 -3.64
N CYS A 217 31.93 -38.97 -3.16
CA CYS A 217 32.52 -39.21 -1.84
C CYS A 217 33.75 -40.13 -1.90
N ASP A 218 34.67 -39.93 -0.94
CA ASP A 218 35.99 -40.60 -0.91
C ASP A 218 35.96 -42.06 -0.43
N ALA A 219 34.90 -42.49 0.28
CA ALA A 219 34.89 -43.78 0.98
C ALA A 219 34.07 -44.87 0.26
N VAL A 220 32.74 -44.82 0.35
CA VAL A 220 31.84 -45.84 -0.22
C VAL A 220 30.69 -45.12 -0.92
N CYS A 221 30.87 -44.83 -2.20
CA CYS A 221 29.83 -44.30 -3.08
C CYS A 221 29.86 -45.05 -4.40
N ASP A 222 28.68 -45.37 -4.92
CA ASP A 222 28.54 -45.95 -6.25
C ASP A 222 28.75 -44.89 -7.34
N TYR A 223 29.19 -45.36 -8.51
CA TYR A 223 29.15 -44.56 -9.73
C TYR A 223 27.69 -44.29 -10.10
N TRP A 224 27.42 -43.11 -10.65
CA TRP A 224 26.07 -42.69 -11.01
C TRP A 224 26.00 -42.29 -12.47
N LYS A 225 24.83 -42.47 -13.09
CA LYS A 225 24.60 -42.11 -14.50
C LYS A 225 24.22 -40.65 -14.61
N LEU A 226 24.76 -39.94 -15.60
CA LEU A 226 24.45 -38.53 -15.83
C LEU A 226 22.94 -38.30 -16.09
N SER A 227 22.25 -39.26 -16.73
CA SER A 227 20.81 -39.16 -16.98
C SER A 227 19.94 -39.18 -15.74
N SER A 228 20.46 -39.68 -14.61
CA SER A 228 19.72 -39.72 -13.33
C SER A 228 19.39 -38.34 -12.76
N VAL A 229 20.13 -37.28 -13.15
CA VAL A 229 19.90 -35.90 -12.69
C VAL A 229 19.15 -35.03 -13.72
N CYS A 230 18.57 -35.64 -14.76
CA CYS A 230 17.83 -34.92 -15.81
C CYS A 230 16.80 -33.91 -15.26
N SER A 231 16.02 -34.28 -14.25
CA SER A 231 15.03 -33.39 -13.62
C SER A 231 15.66 -32.14 -13.01
N LEU A 232 16.84 -32.29 -12.38
CA LEU A 232 17.57 -31.18 -11.80
C LEU A 232 18.15 -30.26 -12.88
N THR A 233 18.71 -30.82 -13.95
CA THR A 233 19.19 -30.04 -15.11
C THR A 233 18.07 -29.23 -15.75
N ARG A 234 16.90 -29.84 -15.98
CA ARG A 234 15.74 -29.15 -16.55
C ARG A 234 15.23 -28.03 -15.63
N ALA A 235 15.19 -28.29 -14.32
CA ALA A 235 14.83 -27.26 -13.34
C ALA A 235 15.87 -26.12 -13.33
N SER A 236 17.16 -26.44 -13.41
CA SER A 236 18.22 -25.42 -13.48
C SER A 236 18.09 -24.54 -14.72
N TYR A 237 17.84 -25.12 -15.91
CA TYR A 237 17.65 -24.33 -17.13
C TYR A 237 16.41 -23.42 -17.09
N LEU A 238 15.35 -23.82 -16.37
CA LEU A 238 14.17 -22.98 -16.18
C LEU A 238 14.50 -21.66 -15.46
N PHE A 239 15.49 -21.67 -14.56
CA PHE A 239 15.96 -20.49 -13.83
C PHE A 239 17.19 -19.82 -14.46
N ASP A 240 18.05 -20.58 -15.14
CA ASP A 240 19.26 -20.11 -15.83
C ASP A 240 19.14 -20.31 -17.34
N ASN A 241 18.44 -19.36 -17.99
CA ASN A 241 18.37 -19.27 -19.44
C ASN A 241 18.71 -17.84 -19.89
N GLY A 242 18.97 -17.65 -21.19
CA GLY A 242 19.36 -16.33 -21.70
C GLY A 242 18.36 -15.20 -21.41
N ALA A 243 17.06 -15.52 -21.27
CA ALA A 243 16.04 -14.53 -20.94
C ALA A 243 16.06 -14.11 -19.46
N THR A 244 16.51 -14.98 -18.54
CA THR A 244 16.66 -14.61 -17.12
C THR A 244 17.81 -13.63 -16.90
N THR A 245 18.83 -13.63 -17.76
CA THR A 245 19.86 -12.59 -17.79
C THR A 245 19.27 -11.20 -18.12
N LEU A 246 18.39 -11.12 -19.12
CA LEU A 246 17.69 -9.88 -19.47
C LEU A 246 16.76 -9.42 -18.34
N PHE A 247 16.08 -10.37 -17.70
CA PHE A 247 15.23 -10.09 -16.54
C PHE A 247 16.05 -9.54 -15.36
N ALA A 248 17.25 -10.06 -15.09
CA ALA A 248 18.12 -9.55 -14.03
C ALA A 248 18.54 -8.08 -14.27
N ILE A 249 18.87 -7.72 -15.50
CA ILE A 249 19.16 -6.32 -15.88
C ILE A 249 17.93 -5.45 -15.64
N PHE A 250 16.75 -5.90 -16.10
CA PHE A 250 15.50 -5.19 -15.88
C PHE A 250 15.21 -4.98 -14.38
N MET A 251 15.35 -6.02 -13.55
CA MET A 251 15.12 -5.94 -12.10
C MET A 251 16.06 -4.94 -11.42
N SER A 252 17.31 -4.87 -11.90
CA SER A 252 18.30 -3.92 -11.40
C SER A 252 17.90 -2.47 -11.72
N LEU A 253 17.49 -2.21 -12.97
CA LEU A 253 16.99 -0.89 -13.38
C LEU A 253 15.68 -0.51 -12.69
N TRP A 254 14.77 -1.47 -12.53
CA TRP A 254 13.51 -1.29 -11.80
C TRP A 254 13.77 -0.92 -10.34
N GLY A 255 14.70 -1.60 -9.67
CA GLY A 255 15.07 -1.28 -8.29
C GLY A 255 15.58 0.15 -8.14
N ILE A 256 16.43 0.60 -9.07
CA ILE A 256 16.94 1.99 -9.12
C ILE A 256 15.79 2.98 -9.37
N TYR A 257 14.92 2.68 -10.34
CA TYR A 257 13.76 3.53 -10.65
C TYR A 257 12.84 3.68 -9.44
N VAL A 258 12.51 2.58 -8.77
CA VAL A 258 11.68 2.58 -7.56
C VAL A 258 12.36 3.40 -6.47
N TYR A 259 13.65 3.17 -6.21
CA TYR A 259 14.41 3.94 -5.23
C TYR A 259 14.38 5.46 -5.51
N ILE A 260 14.64 5.86 -6.76
CA ILE A 260 14.62 7.28 -7.17
C ILE A 260 13.20 7.86 -7.03
N TYR A 261 12.18 7.13 -7.48
CA TYR A 261 10.79 7.56 -7.39
C TYR A 261 10.38 7.81 -5.93
N ILE A 262 10.76 6.90 -5.04
CA ILE A 262 10.54 7.03 -3.59
C ILE A 262 11.30 8.24 -3.06
N TYR A 263 12.58 8.38 -3.40
CA TYR A 263 13.40 9.48 -2.95
C TYR A 263 12.79 10.84 -3.35
N ILE A 264 12.31 10.97 -4.59
CA ILE A 264 11.65 12.19 -5.07
C ILE A 264 10.38 12.49 -4.27
N ILE A 265 9.52 11.50 -4.04
CA ILE A 265 8.26 11.70 -3.30
C ILE A 265 8.51 12.05 -1.83
N THR A 266 9.52 11.45 -1.21
CA THR A 266 9.73 11.56 0.24
C THR A 266 10.63 12.73 0.61
N PHE A 267 11.62 13.06 -0.23
CA PHE A 267 12.70 14.00 0.10
C PHE A 267 12.82 15.20 -0.83
N LEU A 268 12.17 15.21 -2.00
CA LEU A 268 12.09 16.43 -2.78
C LEU A 268 10.92 17.25 -2.22
N PRO A 269 11.17 18.37 -1.52
CA PRO A 269 10.09 19.26 -1.15
C PRO A 269 9.50 19.75 -2.46
N ILE A 270 8.26 19.36 -2.79
CA ILE A 270 7.48 20.13 -3.75
C ILE A 270 7.47 21.53 -3.15
N PRO A 271 8.14 22.52 -3.75
CA PRO A 271 8.08 23.87 -3.23
C PRO A 271 6.62 24.25 -3.36
N ILE A 272 5.92 24.34 -2.22
CA ILE A 272 4.62 25.00 -2.16
C ILE A 272 4.97 26.45 -2.47
N PRO A 273 4.62 26.99 -3.66
CA PRO A 273 4.82 28.41 -3.88
C PRO A 273 3.97 29.14 -2.83
N TYR A 274 4.64 29.95 -2.02
CA TYR A 274 4.01 30.94 -1.14
C TYR A 274 3.15 31.90 -1.95
#